data_AF-A0A352XVF2-F1
#
_entry.id   AF-A0A352XVF2-F1
#
_cell.length_a   1.000
_cell.length_b   1.000
_cell.length_c   1.000
_cell.angle_alpha   90.00
_cell.angle_beta   90.00
_cell.angle_gamma   90.00
#
_symmetry.space_group_name_H-M   'P 1'
#
loop_
_entity.id
_entity.type
_entity.pdbx_description
1 polymer ?
#
loop_
_entity_poly.entity_id
_entity_poly.type
_entity_poly.pdbx_seq_one_letter_code
_entity_poly.pdbx_strand_id
1 'polypeptide(L)'
;VVRAEDLGLSVQAFPADNSLPALAASCDTTQQSLLLQDLQTAARQQLGDQDWQLVSATAVPVRYKPANRCVIRYSLSLEHLSEKTSSHKNVTIFGKVYADPQQALEVQSLQQKLYQEQIATQGCKVVGHILDLPLLPQPLGLNKILGLTFNEAVQPANPEELLRLGGRVLRPRMEYGRGGEITNVIVPAEELGLTAIALARLHTSTVQPHESTPRTGAKEAKRARERALLIAASNPTQAEVVQRLAQQLAARLETQQPDVYRSAHGGFKASQLLFHSHRVFVVDFDGFCLADSALDVGYFLAYLRPSGLWYSRPGMRQWFEASAEVFSSTYRQAMLELGSALATVEGILERSRLYEAALLFKIATRRVNRLNSPRPQELSEMLKEIAVCLSAEPGRIYGYLPNHG
;
A
#
# COMPACT_ATOMS: atom_id res chain seq x y z
N VAL A 1 -8.06 25.66 -18.44
CA VAL A 1 -6.88 25.71 -17.54
C VAL A 1 -6.42 27.15 -17.45
N VAL A 2 -6.38 27.73 -16.25
CA VAL A 2 -5.78 29.04 -16.02
C VAL A 2 -4.33 28.81 -15.60
N ARG A 3 -3.37 29.49 -16.23
CA ARG A 3 -1.94 29.42 -15.88
C ARG A 3 -1.47 30.79 -15.42
N ALA A 4 -0.78 30.84 -14.28
CA ALA A 4 -0.04 31.99 -13.81
C ALA A 4 1.44 31.59 -13.83
N GLU A 5 2.08 31.79 -14.98
CA GLU A 5 3.44 31.28 -15.27
C GLU A 5 4.49 31.90 -14.33
N ASP A 6 4.35 33.19 -14.01
CA ASP A 6 5.22 33.92 -13.08
C ASP A 6 5.23 33.32 -11.66
N LEU A 7 4.16 32.61 -11.29
CA LEU A 7 4.00 31.94 -10.01
C LEU A 7 4.22 30.42 -10.10
N GLY A 8 4.51 29.89 -11.29
CA GLY A 8 4.56 28.45 -11.55
C GLY A 8 3.25 27.73 -11.22
N LEU A 9 2.11 28.41 -11.32
CA LEU A 9 0.80 27.93 -10.83
C LEU A 9 -0.15 27.61 -11.98
N SER A 10 -0.85 26.47 -11.87
CA SER A 10 -1.90 26.05 -12.80
C SER A 10 -3.18 25.71 -12.04
N VAL A 11 -4.31 26.28 -12.48
CA VAL A 11 -5.65 25.99 -11.96
C VAL A 11 -6.48 25.33 -13.06
N GLN A 12 -7.11 24.20 -12.73
CA GLN A 12 -8.00 23.47 -13.63
C GLN A 12 -9.30 23.14 -12.89
N ALA A 13 -10.45 23.34 -13.53
CA ALA A 13 -11.72 22.95 -12.97
C ALA A 13 -11.87 21.43 -13.09
N PHE A 14 -12.07 20.73 -11.98
CA PHE A 14 -12.39 19.31 -12.00
C PHE A 14 -13.75 19.09 -12.68
N PRO A 15 -13.95 18.05 -13.54
CA PRO A 15 -13.03 16.95 -13.88
C PRO A 15 -12.12 17.20 -15.11
N ALA A 16 -11.95 18.44 -15.57
CA ALA A 16 -11.09 18.72 -16.73
C ALA A 16 -9.60 18.56 -16.37
N ASP A 17 -8.95 17.61 -17.04
CA ASP A 17 -7.51 17.35 -16.94
C ASP A 17 -6.98 16.90 -18.31
N ASN A 18 -6.16 17.74 -18.95
CA ASN A 18 -5.62 17.48 -20.27
C ASN A 18 -4.68 16.26 -20.31
N SER A 19 -4.08 15.92 -19.18
CA SER A 19 -3.18 14.77 -19.04
C SER A 19 -3.90 13.55 -18.46
N LEU A 20 -5.22 13.63 -18.26
CA LEU A 20 -6.10 12.53 -17.90
C LEU A 20 -7.43 12.68 -18.66
N PRO A 21 -7.42 12.60 -20.01
CA PRO A 21 -8.54 13.00 -20.85
C PRO A 21 -9.82 12.20 -20.60
N ALA A 22 -9.69 10.95 -20.16
CA ALA A 22 -10.82 10.09 -19.84
C ALA A 22 -11.51 10.43 -18.51
N LEU A 23 -10.98 11.34 -17.69
CA LEU A 23 -11.51 11.66 -16.36
C LEU A 23 -12.96 12.17 -16.42
N ALA A 24 -13.26 13.10 -17.32
CA ALA A 24 -14.60 13.66 -17.47
C ALA A 24 -15.61 12.59 -17.88
N ALA A 25 -15.29 11.81 -18.91
CA ALA A 25 -16.13 10.70 -19.37
C ALA A 25 -16.29 9.60 -18.32
N SER A 26 -15.27 9.35 -17.49
CA SER A 26 -15.34 8.39 -16.38
C SER A 26 -16.26 8.85 -15.24
N CYS A 27 -16.57 10.15 -15.15
CA CYS A 27 -17.52 10.71 -14.20
C CYS A 27 -18.92 10.91 -14.78
N ASP A 28 -19.10 10.72 -16.09
CA ASP A 28 -20.37 10.90 -16.77
C ASP A 28 -21.27 9.67 -16.61
N THR A 29 -22.26 9.79 -15.72
CA THR A 29 -23.28 8.77 -15.48
C THR A 29 -24.63 9.13 -16.10
N THR A 30 -24.66 10.01 -17.11
CA THR A 30 -25.87 10.29 -17.89
C THR A 30 -26.29 9.08 -18.73
N GLN A 31 -27.56 9.02 -19.11
CA GLN A 31 -28.15 7.89 -19.87
C GLN A 31 -27.48 7.61 -21.22
N GLN A 32 -26.77 8.59 -21.79
CA GLN A 32 -26.07 8.45 -23.07
C GLN A 32 -24.64 7.92 -22.92
N SER A 33 -24.16 7.79 -21.69
CA SER A 33 -22.80 7.37 -21.40
C SER A 33 -22.60 5.87 -21.66
N LEU A 34 -21.59 5.54 -22.47
CA LEU A 34 -21.16 4.15 -22.71
C LEU A 34 -20.64 3.47 -21.42
N LEU A 35 -20.33 4.25 -20.38
CA LEU A 35 -19.89 3.75 -19.08
C LEU A 35 -20.98 2.92 -18.37
N LEU A 36 -22.26 3.22 -18.60
CA LEU A 36 -23.37 2.54 -17.90
C LEU A 36 -23.44 1.05 -18.22
N GLN A 37 -23.11 0.66 -19.46
CA GLN A 37 -23.09 -0.75 -19.88
C GLN A 37 -21.98 -1.52 -19.15
N ASP A 38 -20.80 -0.91 -19.01
CA ASP A 38 -19.69 -1.52 -18.28
C ASP A 38 -19.98 -1.61 -16.78
N LEU A 39 -20.59 -0.57 -16.19
CA LEU A 39 -20.99 -0.58 -14.78
C LEU A 39 -22.06 -1.64 -14.50
N GLN A 40 -23.04 -1.82 -15.40
CA GLN A 40 -24.02 -2.90 -15.28
C GLN A 40 -23.34 -4.27 -15.37
N THR A 41 -22.42 -4.45 -16.32
CA THR A 41 -21.67 -5.71 -16.47
C THR A 41 -20.85 -6.02 -15.22
N ALA A 42 -20.14 -5.03 -14.68
CA ALA A 42 -19.38 -5.16 -13.45
C ALA A 42 -20.28 -5.47 -12.24
N ALA A 43 -21.46 -4.85 -12.15
CA ALA A 43 -22.43 -5.12 -11.09
C ALA A 43 -22.98 -6.55 -11.15
N ARG A 44 -23.34 -7.03 -12.35
CA ARG A 44 -23.78 -8.41 -12.57
C ARG A 44 -22.71 -9.42 -12.18
N GLN A 45 -21.45 -9.13 -12.52
CA GLN A 45 -20.32 -9.97 -12.11
C GLN A 45 -20.16 -10.01 -10.59
N GLN A 46 -20.22 -8.86 -9.90
CA GLN A 46 -20.12 -8.79 -8.44
C GLN A 46 -21.28 -9.50 -7.74
N LEU A 47 -22.49 -9.46 -8.32
CA LEU A 47 -23.67 -10.11 -7.77
C LEU A 47 -23.78 -11.59 -8.13
N GLY A 48 -23.04 -12.07 -9.13
CA GLY A 48 -23.15 -13.43 -9.64
C GLY A 48 -24.46 -13.71 -10.37
N ASP A 49 -25.14 -12.67 -10.86
CA ASP A 49 -26.50 -12.77 -11.43
C ASP A 49 -26.66 -11.77 -12.60
N GLN A 50 -27.10 -12.28 -13.75
CA GLN A 50 -27.22 -11.54 -15.01
C GLN A 50 -28.56 -10.80 -15.15
N ASP A 51 -29.53 -11.08 -14.29
CA ASP A 51 -30.89 -10.53 -14.40
C ASP A 51 -31.04 -9.17 -13.71
N TRP A 52 -29.96 -8.63 -13.14
CA TRP A 52 -29.93 -7.26 -12.63
C TRP A 52 -29.81 -6.22 -13.75
N GLN A 53 -30.63 -5.18 -13.72
CA GLN A 53 -30.53 -4.02 -14.60
C GLN A 53 -30.19 -2.75 -13.82
N LEU A 54 -29.34 -1.92 -14.41
CA LEU A 54 -28.92 -0.64 -13.82
C LEU A 54 -30.01 0.41 -14.01
N VAL A 55 -30.55 0.91 -12.91
CA VAL A 55 -31.56 1.98 -12.89
C VAL A 55 -30.90 3.36 -12.82
N SER A 56 -29.91 3.50 -11.94
CA SER A 56 -29.18 4.76 -11.77
C SER A 56 -27.75 4.53 -11.28
N ALA A 57 -26.86 5.46 -11.63
CA ALA A 57 -25.47 5.47 -11.20
C ALA A 57 -25.04 6.88 -10.78
N THR A 58 -24.25 6.97 -9.73
CA THR A 58 -23.60 8.22 -9.31
C THR A 58 -22.09 8.01 -9.19
N ALA A 59 -21.30 8.94 -9.71
CA ALA A 59 -19.84 8.88 -9.67
C ALA A 59 -19.29 9.92 -8.70
N VAL A 60 -18.53 9.48 -7.69
CA VAL A 60 -17.90 10.36 -6.70
C VAL A 60 -16.38 10.14 -6.71
N PRO A 61 -15.58 11.15 -7.08
CA PRO A 61 -14.12 11.07 -6.98
C PRO A 61 -13.69 10.90 -5.52
N VAL A 62 -12.93 9.83 -5.24
CA VAL A 62 -12.42 9.53 -3.90
C VAL A 62 -10.96 9.96 -3.75
N ARG A 63 -10.17 9.82 -4.82
CA ARG A 63 -8.77 10.23 -4.82
C ARG A 63 -8.33 10.63 -6.22
N TYR A 64 -8.09 11.92 -6.39
CA TYR A 64 -7.56 12.48 -7.62
C TYR A 64 -6.07 12.81 -7.47
N LYS A 65 -5.26 12.29 -8.40
CA LYS A 65 -3.85 12.67 -8.58
C LYS A 65 -3.74 13.33 -9.96
N PRO A 66 -3.61 14.66 -10.02
CA PRO A 66 -3.56 15.40 -11.28
C PRO A 66 -2.56 14.83 -12.28
N ALA A 67 -2.93 14.84 -13.55
CA ALA A 67 -2.17 14.36 -14.69
C ALA A 67 -1.73 12.89 -14.63
N ASN A 68 -2.36 12.08 -13.77
CA ASN A 68 -1.90 10.72 -13.52
C ASN A 68 -3.05 9.72 -13.40
N ARG A 69 -3.95 9.90 -12.44
CA ARG A 69 -5.04 8.95 -12.17
C ARG A 69 -6.11 9.50 -11.24
N CYS A 70 -7.30 8.93 -11.31
CA CYS A 70 -8.37 9.19 -10.36
C CYS A 70 -9.04 7.88 -9.93
N VAL A 71 -9.30 7.73 -8.62
CA VAL A 71 -10.16 6.68 -8.08
C VAL A 71 -11.55 7.27 -7.90
N ILE A 72 -12.55 6.61 -8.47
CA ILE A 72 -13.95 7.02 -8.49
C ILE A 72 -14.78 5.93 -7.81
N ARG A 73 -15.69 6.31 -6.92
CA ARG A 73 -16.69 5.41 -6.35
C ARG A 73 -17.98 5.56 -7.14
N TYR A 74 -18.47 4.46 -7.69
CA TYR A 74 -19.78 4.39 -8.30
C TYR A 74 -20.77 3.78 -7.31
N SER A 75 -21.84 4.51 -7.01
CA SER A 75 -22.99 3.96 -6.29
C SER A 75 -24.10 3.68 -7.29
N LEU A 76 -24.47 2.42 -7.41
CA LEU A 76 -25.41 1.90 -8.40
C LEU A 76 -26.70 1.45 -7.72
N SER A 77 -27.84 1.80 -8.31
CA SER A 77 -29.15 1.23 -7.94
C SER A 77 -29.58 0.29 -9.05
N LEU A 78 -29.89 -0.96 -8.71
CA LEU A 78 -30.25 -2.02 -9.64
C LEU A 78 -31.65 -2.54 -9.35
N GLU A 79 -32.32 -3.06 -10.37
CA GLU A 79 -33.60 -3.77 -10.29
C GLU A 79 -33.46 -5.17 -10.90
N HIS A 80 -34.07 -6.17 -10.26
CA HIS A 80 -34.07 -7.57 -10.74
C HIS A 80 -35.23 -7.81 -11.71
N LEU A 81 -34.96 -8.45 -12.85
CA LEU A 81 -35.96 -8.67 -13.91
C LEU A 81 -36.91 -9.87 -13.69
N SER A 82 -36.57 -10.83 -12.82
CA SER A 82 -37.30 -12.10 -12.73
C SER A 82 -38.23 -12.22 -11.53
N GLU A 83 -38.20 -11.27 -10.59
CA GLU A 83 -39.04 -11.33 -9.38
C GLU A 83 -40.41 -10.66 -9.61
N LYS A 84 -41.51 -11.32 -9.24
CA LYS A 84 -42.88 -10.77 -9.29
C LYS A 84 -43.05 -9.50 -8.43
N THR A 85 -42.07 -9.21 -7.58
CA THR A 85 -41.90 -8.00 -6.80
C THR A 85 -40.60 -7.35 -7.24
N SER A 86 -40.61 -6.07 -7.66
CA SER A 86 -39.40 -5.32 -8.00
C SER A 86 -38.38 -5.37 -6.86
N SER A 87 -37.36 -6.22 -7.02
CA SER A 87 -36.27 -6.35 -6.08
C SER A 87 -35.21 -5.32 -6.42
N HIS A 88 -34.92 -4.44 -5.47
CA HIS A 88 -33.95 -3.37 -5.64
C HIS A 88 -32.70 -3.65 -4.81
N LYS A 89 -31.53 -3.41 -5.40
CA LYS A 89 -30.24 -3.58 -4.72
C LYS A 89 -29.31 -2.42 -5.01
N ASN A 90 -28.64 -1.96 -3.95
CA ASN A 90 -27.59 -0.96 -4.06
C ASN A 90 -26.23 -1.66 -4.08
N VAL A 91 -25.40 -1.32 -5.08
CA VAL A 91 -24.05 -1.88 -5.24
C VAL A 91 -23.04 -0.75 -5.33
N THR A 92 -21.88 -0.94 -4.69
CA THR A 92 -20.76 -0.01 -4.79
C THR A 92 -19.63 -0.64 -5.60
N ILE A 93 -19.14 0.09 -6.60
CA ILE A 93 -18.00 -0.31 -7.45
C ILE A 93 -16.94 0.78 -7.38
N PHE A 94 -15.67 0.39 -7.33
CA PHE A 94 -14.55 1.33 -7.43
C PHE A 94 -13.94 1.29 -8.83
N GLY A 95 -14.00 2.44 -9.49
CA GLY A 95 -13.30 2.73 -10.73
C GLY A 95 -11.92 3.33 -10.47
N LYS A 96 -10.96 3.02 -11.32
CA LYS A 96 -9.68 3.74 -11.39
C LYS A 96 -9.31 4.05 -12.82
N VAL A 97 -9.31 5.33 -13.15
CA VAL A 97 -8.92 5.85 -14.46
C VAL A 97 -7.42 6.18 -14.46
N TYR A 98 -6.73 5.75 -15.51
CA TYR A 98 -5.30 5.94 -15.71
C TYR A 98 -5.04 6.90 -16.87
N ALA A 99 -3.96 7.68 -16.79
CA ALA A 99 -3.51 8.52 -17.91
C ALA A 99 -3.09 7.67 -19.12
N ASP A 100 -2.53 6.50 -18.87
CA ASP A 100 -2.15 5.51 -19.88
C ASP A 100 -3.14 4.31 -19.85
N PRO A 101 -3.97 4.12 -20.88
CA PRO A 101 -4.87 2.96 -20.97
C PRO A 101 -4.16 1.61 -20.98
N GLN A 102 -2.91 1.55 -21.46
CA GLN A 102 -2.14 0.30 -21.44
C GLN A 102 -1.81 -0.11 -20.00
N GLN A 103 -1.50 0.86 -19.13
CA GLN A 103 -1.32 0.60 -17.71
C GLN A 103 -2.59 0.03 -17.07
N ALA A 104 -3.77 0.54 -17.43
CA ALA A 104 -5.05 0.01 -16.94
C ALA A 104 -5.26 -1.46 -17.32
N LEU A 105 -4.92 -1.82 -18.56
CA LEU A 105 -5.01 -3.18 -19.08
C LEU A 105 -4.06 -4.14 -18.34
N GLU A 106 -2.80 -3.73 -18.16
CA GLU A 106 -1.79 -4.54 -17.48
C GLU A 106 -2.15 -4.79 -16.02
N VAL A 107 -2.55 -3.74 -15.29
CA VAL A 107 -2.99 -3.86 -13.89
C VAL A 107 -4.23 -4.74 -13.78
N GLN A 108 -5.24 -4.55 -14.64
CA GLN A 108 -6.45 -5.38 -14.63
C GLN A 108 -6.11 -6.86 -14.87
N SER A 109 -5.32 -7.16 -15.91
CA SER A 109 -4.96 -8.55 -16.25
C SER A 109 -4.21 -9.22 -15.11
N LEU A 110 -3.28 -8.49 -14.50
CA LEU A 110 -2.50 -8.97 -13.37
C LEU A 110 -3.37 -9.24 -12.15
N GLN A 111 -4.22 -8.29 -11.75
CA GLN A 111 -5.11 -8.47 -10.61
C GLN A 111 -6.07 -9.65 -10.85
N GLN A 112 -6.56 -9.82 -12.08
CA GLN A 112 -7.42 -10.95 -12.43
C GLN A 112 -6.71 -12.29 -12.24
N LYS A 113 -5.45 -12.40 -12.68
CA LYS A 113 -4.63 -13.62 -12.49
C LYS A 113 -4.37 -13.90 -11.01
N LEU A 114 -3.98 -12.88 -10.24
CA LEU A 114 -3.76 -12.99 -8.80
C LEU A 114 -5.03 -13.43 -8.06
N TYR A 115 -6.18 -12.88 -8.43
CA TYR A 115 -7.46 -13.25 -7.84
C TYR A 115 -7.80 -14.72 -8.10
N GLN A 116 -7.64 -15.18 -9.35
CA GLN A 116 -7.93 -16.58 -9.71
C GLN A 116 -6.99 -17.58 -9.05
N GLU A 117 -5.69 -17.28 -8.99
CA GLU A 117 -4.74 -18.10 -8.24
C GLU A 117 -5.18 -18.26 -6.78
N GLN A 118 -5.59 -17.17 -6.14
CA GLN A 118 -5.91 -17.21 -4.72
C GLN A 118 -7.22 -17.92 -4.41
N ILE A 119 -8.20 -17.87 -5.33
CA ILE A 119 -9.38 -18.74 -5.29
C ILE A 119 -8.97 -20.22 -5.37
N ALA A 120 -8.01 -20.57 -6.25
CA ALA A 120 -7.55 -21.96 -6.37
C ALA A 120 -6.83 -22.46 -5.10
N THR A 121 -6.25 -21.56 -4.30
CA THR A 121 -5.61 -21.87 -3.01
C THR A 121 -6.53 -21.68 -1.79
N GLN A 122 -7.84 -21.52 -2.01
CA GLN A 122 -8.80 -21.27 -0.94
C GLN A 122 -8.87 -22.44 0.05
N GLY A 123 -9.03 -22.13 1.34
CA GLY A 123 -9.14 -23.11 2.41
C GLY A 123 -7.79 -23.60 2.97
N CYS A 124 -6.67 -23.22 2.34
CA CYS A 124 -5.34 -23.43 2.92
C CYS A 124 -5.21 -22.71 4.27
N LYS A 125 -4.47 -23.30 5.21
CA LYS A 125 -4.21 -22.71 6.52
C LYS A 125 -2.77 -22.21 6.60
N VAL A 126 -2.59 -20.94 6.99
CA VAL A 126 -1.28 -20.30 7.15
C VAL A 126 -1.27 -19.54 8.47
N VAL A 127 -0.31 -19.86 9.34
CA VAL A 127 -0.14 -19.31 10.69
C VAL A 127 -1.44 -19.34 11.48
N GLY A 128 -2.17 -20.46 11.41
CA GLY A 128 -3.44 -20.60 12.12
C GLY A 128 -4.67 -20.02 11.39
N HIS A 129 -4.50 -19.19 10.37
CA HIS A 129 -5.59 -18.54 9.63
C HIS A 129 -5.98 -19.30 8.37
N ILE A 130 -7.29 -19.47 8.14
CA ILE A 130 -7.81 -20.09 6.92
C ILE A 130 -7.93 -19.01 5.82
N LEU A 131 -7.39 -19.31 4.64
CA LEU A 131 -7.38 -18.43 3.49
C LEU A 131 -8.70 -18.59 2.70
N ASP A 132 -9.80 -18.08 3.26
CA ASP A 132 -11.14 -18.26 2.68
C ASP A 132 -11.45 -17.36 1.49
N LEU A 133 -10.73 -16.24 1.36
CA LEU A 133 -10.91 -15.28 0.27
C LEU A 133 -9.57 -14.81 -0.31
N PRO A 134 -9.56 -14.36 -1.57
CA PRO A 134 -8.44 -13.60 -2.12
C PRO A 134 -8.13 -12.36 -1.28
N LEU A 135 -6.86 -12.01 -1.18
CA LEU A 135 -6.36 -10.85 -0.44
C LEU A 135 -6.61 -9.53 -1.16
N LEU A 136 -7.16 -9.53 -2.37
CA LEU A 136 -7.46 -8.34 -3.16
C LEU A 136 -8.94 -8.31 -3.53
N PRO A 137 -9.54 -7.11 -3.67
CA PRO A 137 -10.91 -7.00 -4.14
C PRO A 137 -11.05 -7.62 -5.53
N GLN A 138 -12.19 -8.26 -5.82
CA GLN A 138 -12.47 -8.84 -7.12
C GLN A 138 -12.34 -7.79 -8.24
N PRO A 139 -11.50 -8.06 -9.26
CA PRO A 139 -11.49 -7.26 -10.48
C PRO A 139 -12.76 -7.55 -11.29
N LEU A 140 -13.56 -6.53 -11.54
CA LEU A 140 -14.88 -6.63 -12.17
C LEU A 140 -14.90 -6.28 -13.65
N GLY A 141 -13.83 -5.68 -14.18
CA GLY A 141 -13.73 -5.40 -15.61
C GLY A 141 -12.86 -4.20 -15.94
N LEU A 142 -12.81 -3.87 -17.24
CA LEU A 142 -12.03 -2.78 -17.80
C LEU A 142 -12.80 -2.15 -18.96
N ASN A 143 -12.98 -0.83 -18.90
CA ASN A 143 -13.27 -0.05 -20.09
C ASN A 143 -11.94 0.34 -20.75
N LYS A 144 -11.64 -0.30 -21.89
CA LYS A 144 -10.39 -0.12 -22.63
C LYS A 144 -10.25 1.29 -23.23
N ILE A 145 -11.36 1.88 -23.67
CA ILE A 145 -11.38 3.19 -24.31
C ILE A 145 -11.04 4.28 -23.29
N LEU A 146 -11.60 4.18 -22.10
CA LEU A 146 -11.39 5.13 -21.02
C LEU A 146 -10.12 4.84 -20.20
N GLY A 147 -9.49 3.67 -20.35
CA GLY A 147 -8.41 3.25 -19.46
C GLY A 147 -8.89 3.17 -18.00
N LEU A 148 -10.09 2.61 -17.79
CA LEU A 148 -10.78 2.60 -16.50
C LEU A 148 -11.01 1.16 -16.02
N THR A 149 -10.38 0.79 -14.90
CA THR A 149 -10.56 -0.53 -14.26
C THR A 149 -11.67 -0.49 -13.23
N PHE A 150 -12.45 -1.57 -13.09
CA PHE A 150 -13.48 -1.73 -12.06
C PHE A 150 -13.08 -2.82 -11.07
N ASN A 151 -13.25 -2.53 -9.78
CA ASN A 151 -13.03 -3.48 -8.69
C ASN A 151 -14.23 -3.44 -7.73
N GLU A 152 -14.51 -4.58 -7.09
CA GLU A 152 -15.54 -4.65 -6.06
C GLU A 152 -15.21 -3.71 -4.90
N ALA A 153 -16.25 -3.22 -4.24
CA ALA A 153 -16.08 -2.57 -2.94
C ALA A 153 -15.82 -3.61 -1.86
N VAL A 154 -14.72 -3.44 -1.11
CA VAL A 154 -14.46 -4.20 0.11
C VAL A 154 -15.46 -3.75 1.19
N GLN A 155 -16.42 -4.61 1.48
CA GLN A 155 -17.49 -4.37 2.44
C GLN A 155 -17.79 -5.67 3.20
N PRO A 156 -18.09 -5.61 4.51
CA PRO A 156 -18.53 -6.78 5.24
C PRO A 156 -19.92 -7.23 4.76
N ALA A 157 -20.15 -8.54 4.79
CA ALA A 157 -21.46 -9.10 4.46
C ALA A 157 -22.52 -8.74 5.52
N ASN A 158 -22.12 -8.65 6.79
CA ASN A 158 -22.95 -8.15 7.87
C ASN A 158 -22.87 -6.61 7.93
N PRO A 159 -23.99 -5.88 7.75
CA PRO A 159 -24.01 -4.42 7.83
C PRO A 159 -23.60 -3.83 9.19
N GLU A 160 -23.65 -4.61 10.27
CA GLU A 160 -23.21 -4.17 11.61
C GLU A 160 -21.68 -4.12 11.75
N GLU A 161 -20.97 -4.88 10.91
CA GLU A 161 -19.52 -4.83 10.88
C GLU A 161 -19.02 -3.61 10.13
N LEU A 162 -17.88 -3.08 10.57
CA LEU A 162 -17.31 -1.87 10.00
C LEU A 162 -16.07 -2.17 9.18
N LEU A 163 -15.99 -1.55 7.99
CA LEU A 163 -14.74 -1.44 7.24
C LEU A 163 -13.76 -0.53 7.99
N ARG A 164 -12.58 -1.06 8.32
CA ARG A 164 -11.53 -0.36 9.05
C ARG A 164 -10.33 -0.13 8.14
N LEU A 165 -9.93 1.12 7.96
CA LEU A 165 -8.78 1.49 7.13
C LEU A 165 -7.48 1.18 7.87
N GLY A 166 -6.50 0.54 7.22
CA GLY A 166 -5.24 0.15 7.85
C GLY A 166 -4.47 1.33 8.43
N GLY A 167 -4.50 2.49 7.77
CA GLY A 167 -3.89 3.71 8.30
C GLY A 167 -4.53 4.28 9.58
N ARG A 168 -5.70 3.77 10.00
CA ARG A 168 -6.34 4.06 11.30
C ARG A 168 -6.09 2.94 12.29
N VAL A 169 -6.22 1.68 11.85
CA VAL A 169 -6.05 0.48 12.67
C VAL A 169 -4.62 0.35 13.19
N LEU A 170 -3.64 0.52 12.31
CA LEU A 170 -2.21 0.37 12.61
C LEU A 170 -1.61 1.67 13.18
N ARG A 171 -2.37 2.41 13.98
CA ARG A 171 -1.88 3.59 14.70
C ARG A 171 -1.53 3.23 16.14
N PRO A 172 -0.50 3.87 16.72
CA PRO A 172 -0.22 3.71 18.13
C PRO A 172 -1.41 4.06 19.01
N ARG A 173 -1.69 3.20 19.98
CA ARG A 173 -2.67 3.40 21.05
C ARG A 173 -1.98 3.15 22.38
N MET A 174 -2.27 4.00 23.35
CA MET A 174 -1.71 3.94 24.70
C MET A 174 -2.84 4.06 25.71
N GLU A 175 -2.67 3.38 26.83
CA GLU A 175 -3.47 3.59 28.03
C GLU A 175 -2.67 4.43 29.01
N TYR A 176 -3.37 5.31 29.72
CA TYR A 176 -2.76 6.25 30.63
C TYR A 176 -3.32 6.06 32.04
N GLY A 177 -2.43 6.09 33.02
CA GLY A 177 -2.79 6.05 34.44
C GLY A 177 -3.28 7.41 34.94
N ARG A 178 -3.60 7.48 36.24
CA ARG A 178 -4.20 8.68 36.85
C ARG A 178 -3.27 9.91 36.87
N GLY A 179 -1.97 9.74 36.66
CA GLY A 179 -0.98 10.81 36.56
C GLY A 179 -0.52 11.15 35.13
N GLY A 180 -1.14 10.57 34.10
CA GLY A 180 -0.74 10.77 32.70
C GLY A 180 0.47 9.95 32.26
N GLU A 181 0.99 9.07 33.11
CA GLU A 181 1.96 8.04 32.76
C GLU A 181 1.36 7.00 31.81
N ILE A 182 2.16 6.52 30.86
CA ILE A 182 1.75 5.42 29.97
C ILE A 182 1.80 4.13 30.81
N THR A 183 0.64 3.51 31.00
CA THR A 183 0.52 2.24 31.73
C THR A 183 0.63 1.05 30.79
N ASN A 184 0.19 1.21 29.54
CA ASN A 184 0.18 0.13 28.56
C ASN A 184 0.29 0.66 27.13
N VAL A 185 0.97 -0.12 26.29
CA VAL A 185 1.14 0.14 24.85
C VAL A 185 0.35 -0.92 24.09
N ILE A 186 -0.71 -0.51 23.41
CA ILE A 186 -1.61 -1.43 22.71
C ILE A 186 -1.08 -1.69 21.30
N VAL A 187 -0.70 -2.94 21.04
CA VAL A 187 -0.24 -3.43 19.73
C VAL A 187 -1.42 -4.11 19.00
N PRO A 188 -1.75 -3.72 17.76
CA PRO A 188 -2.80 -4.37 16.96
C PRO A 188 -2.29 -5.70 16.38
N ALA A 189 -2.07 -6.68 17.25
CA ALA A 189 -1.36 -7.91 16.91
C ALA A 189 -2.05 -8.73 15.81
N GLU A 190 -3.38 -8.82 15.87
CA GLU A 190 -4.17 -9.53 14.85
C GLU A 190 -3.99 -8.89 13.47
N GLU A 191 -4.17 -7.56 13.35
CA GLU A 191 -4.09 -6.91 12.06
C GLU A 191 -2.67 -6.87 11.49
N LEU A 192 -1.65 -6.81 12.36
CA LEU A 192 -0.26 -7.00 11.95
C LEU A 192 -0.01 -8.41 11.44
N GLY A 193 -0.55 -9.42 12.10
CA GLY A 193 -0.45 -10.82 11.67
C GLY A 193 -1.13 -11.07 10.32
N LEU A 194 -2.37 -10.59 10.15
CA LEU A 194 -3.08 -10.66 8.87
C LEU A 194 -2.31 -9.94 7.75
N THR A 195 -1.74 -8.77 8.05
CA THR A 195 -0.92 -8.01 7.09
C THR A 195 0.32 -8.79 6.66
N ALA A 196 1.00 -9.43 7.61
CA ALA A 196 2.17 -10.24 7.36
C ALA A 196 1.85 -11.47 6.49
N ILE A 197 0.75 -12.17 6.79
CA ILE A 197 0.26 -13.32 6.01
C ILE A 197 -0.10 -12.87 4.60
N ALA A 198 -0.81 -11.76 4.43
CA ALA A 198 -1.16 -11.23 3.11
C ALA A 198 0.07 -10.89 2.27
N LEU A 199 1.11 -10.29 2.89
CA LEU A 199 2.35 -10.00 2.18
C LEU A 199 3.12 -11.28 1.82
N ALA A 200 3.17 -12.26 2.72
CA ALA A 200 3.80 -13.55 2.45
C ALA A 200 3.13 -14.26 1.26
N ARG A 201 1.79 -14.33 1.25
CA ARG A 201 1.00 -14.86 0.12
C ARG A 201 1.35 -14.16 -1.18
N LEU A 202 1.53 -12.85 -1.17
CA LEU A 202 1.90 -12.10 -2.37
C LEU A 202 3.33 -12.43 -2.85
N HIS A 203 4.28 -12.59 -1.93
CA HIS A 203 5.68 -12.91 -2.25
C HIS A 203 5.88 -14.37 -2.70
N THR A 204 4.97 -15.27 -2.33
CA THR A 204 4.97 -16.66 -2.78
C THR A 204 4.00 -16.93 -3.93
N SER A 205 3.33 -15.90 -4.45
CA SER A 205 2.46 -16.00 -5.62
C SER A 205 3.24 -16.53 -6.83
N THR A 206 2.65 -17.47 -7.54
CA THR A 206 3.10 -17.97 -8.84
C THR A 206 2.83 -16.98 -9.98
N VAL A 207 1.85 -16.09 -9.80
CA VAL A 207 1.61 -14.99 -10.73
C VAL A 207 2.76 -14.00 -10.61
N GLN A 208 3.57 -13.90 -11.68
CA GLN A 208 4.66 -12.94 -11.79
C GLN A 208 4.25 -11.76 -12.70
N PRO A 209 4.61 -10.52 -12.33
CA PRO A 209 4.57 -9.39 -13.26
C PRO A 209 5.63 -9.53 -14.34
N HIS A 210 5.53 -8.71 -15.38
CA HIS A 210 6.41 -8.81 -16.54
C HIS A 210 7.90 -8.63 -16.16
N GLU A 211 8.75 -9.53 -16.66
CA GLU A 211 10.17 -9.63 -16.25
C GLU A 211 11.06 -8.50 -16.77
N SER A 212 10.56 -7.71 -17.73
CA SER A 212 11.39 -6.77 -18.50
C SER A 212 12.07 -5.67 -17.67
N THR A 213 11.57 -5.33 -16.47
CA THR A 213 12.17 -4.27 -15.64
C THR A 213 12.03 -4.48 -14.13
N PRO A 214 12.74 -5.45 -13.50
CA PRO A 214 12.68 -5.65 -12.06
C PRO A 214 13.11 -4.39 -11.31
N ARG A 215 12.59 -4.21 -10.10
CA ARG A 215 12.95 -3.15 -9.17
C ARG A 215 14.12 -3.61 -8.30
N THR A 216 15.31 -3.28 -8.76
CA THR A 216 16.59 -3.74 -8.18
C THR A 216 17.06 -2.87 -7.02
N GLY A 217 17.99 -3.40 -6.22
CA GLY A 217 18.69 -2.63 -5.19
C GLY A 217 19.41 -1.41 -5.76
N ALA A 218 20.02 -1.52 -6.95
CA ALA A 218 20.64 -0.39 -7.66
C ALA A 218 19.65 0.76 -7.99
N LYS A 219 18.41 0.43 -8.40
CA LYS A 219 17.37 1.45 -8.62
C LYS A 219 17.00 2.17 -7.32
N GLU A 220 16.90 1.43 -6.21
CA GLU A 220 16.64 2.04 -4.90
C GLU A 220 17.83 2.83 -4.35
N ALA A 221 19.06 2.37 -4.59
CA ALA A 221 20.30 3.06 -4.25
C ALA A 221 20.39 4.42 -4.97
N LYS A 222 20.13 4.46 -6.28
CA LYS A 222 20.05 5.71 -7.05
C LYS A 222 19.03 6.68 -6.44
N ARG A 223 17.81 6.19 -6.16
CA ARG A 223 16.74 7.00 -5.55
C ARG A 223 17.12 7.51 -4.15
N ALA A 224 17.83 6.72 -3.36
CA ALA A 224 18.31 7.13 -2.03
C ALA A 224 19.35 8.26 -2.15
N ARG A 225 20.31 8.14 -3.07
CA ARG A 225 21.30 9.20 -3.35
C ARG A 225 20.63 10.50 -3.81
N GLU A 226 19.70 10.43 -4.77
CA GLU A 226 18.94 11.60 -5.25
C GLU A 226 18.18 12.31 -4.12
N ARG A 227 17.52 11.53 -3.25
CA ARG A 227 16.80 12.05 -2.07
C ARG A 227 17.73 12.70 -1.05
N ALA A 228 18.89 12.09 -0.82
CA ALA A 228 19.90 12.59 0.08
C ALA A 228 20.48 13.92 -0.40
N LEU A 229 20.72 14.08 -1.71
CA LEU A 229 21.14 15.35 -2.30
C LEU A 229 20.11 16.46 -2.03
N LEU A 230 18.82 16.18 -2.21
CA LEU A 230 17.75 17.14 -1.92
C LEU A 230 17.69 17.52 -0.44
N ILE A 231 17.82 16.53 0.46
CA ILE A 231 17.82 16.78 1.91
C ILE A 231 19.03 17.62 2.33
N ALA A 232 20.21 17.28 1.82
CA ALA A 232 21.47 17.96 2.11
C ALA A 232 21.45 19.42 1.62
N ALA A 233 20.91 19.67 0.42
CA ALA A 233 20.76 21.01 -0.12
C ALA A 233 19.85 21.89 0.76
N SER A 234 18.81 21.33 1.35
CA SER A 234 17.89 22.06 2.23
C SER A 234 18.33 22.14 3.69
N ASN A 235 19.30 21.34 4.13
CA ASN A 235 19.79 21.28 5.52
C ASN A 235 21.33 21.19 5.57
N PRO A 236 22.05 22.30 5.29
CA PRO A 236 23.52 22.29 5.18
C PRO A 236 24.24 21.76 6.42
N THR A 237 23.69 22.01 7.62
CA THR A 237 24.29 21.58 8.89
C THR A 237 24.36 20.06 9.08
N GLN A 238 23.50 19.30 8.39
CA GLN A 238 23.45 17.84 8.47
C GLN A 238 23.85 17.16 7.14
N ALA A 239 24.29 17.95 6.15
CA ALA A 239 24.56 17.48 4.79
C ALA A 239 25.60 16.35 4.73
N GLU A 240 26.70 16.47 5.48
CA GLU A 240 27.76 15.45 5.51
C GLU A 240 27.24 14.11 6.03
N VAL A 241 26.46 14.12 7.12
CA VAL A 241 25.87 12.92 7.71
C VAL A 241 24.87 12.27 6.74
N VAL A 242 24.01 13.08 6.12
CA VAL A 242 23.03 12.65 5.11
C VAL A 242 23.73 11.94 3.95
N GLN A 243 24.77 12.55 3.38
CA GLN A 243 25.52 12.01 2.25
C GLN A 243 26.27 10.72 2.62
N ARG A 244 26.93 10.70 3.79
CA ARG A 244 27.64 9.51 4.28
C ARG A 244 26.70 8.31 4.44
N LEU A 245 25.57 8.50 5.11
CA LEU A 245 24.58 7.44 5.32
C LEU A 245 23.97 6.96 3.98
N ALA A 246 23.68 7.89 3.06
CA ALA A 246 23.18 7.54 1.74
C ALA A 246 24.19 6.74 0.91
N GLN A 247 25.48 7.08 0.99
CA GLN A 247 26.54 6.35 0.29
C GLN A 247 26.73 4.95 0.87
N GLN A 248 26.75 4.80 2.19
CA GLN A 248 26.80 3.50 2.86
C GLN A 248 25.60 2.62 2.48
N LEU A 249 24.40 3.18 2.53
CA LEU A 249 23.17 2.50 2.14
C LEU A 249 23.23 2.05 0.67
N ALA A 250 23.63 2.95 -0.22
CA ALA A 250 23.65 2.70 -1.65
C ALA A 250 24.64 1.58 -2.01
N ALA A 251 25.84 1.59 -1.42
CA ALA A 251 26.82 0.52 -1.60
C ALA A 251 26.29 -0.85 -1.14
N ARG A 252 25.59 -0.89 0.00
CA ARG A 252 24.97 -2.13 0.52
C ARG A 252 23.80 -2.61 -0.36
N LEU A 253 22.94 -1.71 -0.82
CA LEU A 253 21.84 -2.05 -1.73
C LEU A 253 22.33 -2.53 -3.09
N GLU A 254 23.49 -2.04 -3.56
CA GLU A 254 24.10 -2.48 -4.82
C GLU A 254 24.75 -3.87 -4.68
N THR A 255 25.38 -4.15 -3.54
CA THR A 255 26.10 -5.41 -3.29
C THR A 255 25.21 -6.55 -2.79
N GLN A 256 24.21 -6.27 -1.94
CA GLN A 256 23.34 -7.27 -1.33
C GLN A 256 22.07 -7.46 -2.17
N GLN A 257 22.20 -8.08 -3.34
CA GLN A 257 21.04 -8.44 -4.17
C GLN A 257 20.37 -9.74 -3.67
N PRO A 258 19.06 -9.92 -3.90
CA PRO A 258 18.42 -11.22 -3.66
C PRO A 258 18.86 -12.25 -4.71
N ASP A 259 18.84 -13.52 -4.35
CA ASP A 259 19.06 -14.62 -5.31
C ASP A 259 17.94 -14.72 -6.33
N VAL A 260 16.71 -14.37 -5.92
CA VAL A 260 15.50 -14.46 -6.74
C VAL A 260 14.66 -13.20 -6.54
N TYR A 261 14.35 -12.53 -7.64
CA TYR A 261 13.33 -11.48 -7.66
C TYR A 261 11.94 -12.12 -7.67
N ARG A 262 11.07 -11.66 -6.79
CA ARG A 262 9.72 -12.20 -6.60
C ARG A 262 8.68 -11.11 -6.84
N SER A 263 7.44 -11.54 -7.06
CA SER A 263 6.27 -10.67 -6.98
C SER A 263 6.29 -9.83 -5.71
N ALA A 264 6.23 -8.52 -5.90
CA ALA A 264 6.22 -7.51 -4.86
C ALA A 264 5.14 -6.47 -5.19
N HIS A 265 4.41 -6.01 -4.19
CA HIS A 265 3.52 -4.86 -4.29
C HIS A 265 4.27 -3.59 -4.69
N GLY A 266 5.54 -3.43 -4.29
CA GLY A 266 6.40 -2.29 -4.62
C GLY A 266 6.01 -0.97 -3.94
N GLY A 267 5.07 -1.00 -3.00
CA GLY A 267 4.49 0.19 -2.37
C GLY A 267 3.72 -0.12 -1.10
N PHE A 268 4.01 -1.25 -0.46
CA PHE A 268 3.20 -1.83 0.60
C PHE A 268 3.25 -1.01 1.89
N LYS A 269 2.10 -0.51 2.35
CA LYS A 269 1.96 0.30 3.57
C LYS A 269 0.53 0.25 4.08
N ALA A 270 0.33 0.65 5.34
CA ALA A 270 -0.97 0.63 6.02
C ALA A 270 -2.13 1.33 5.26
N SER A 271 -1.85 2.34 4.42
CA SER A 271 -2.91 3.00 3.64
C SER A 271 -3.49 2.14 2.51
N GLN A 272 -2.81 1.04 2.17
CA GLN A 272 -3.21 0.09 1.12
C GLN A 272 -3.94 -1.13 1.69
N LEU A 273 -4.25 -1.10 2.98
CA LEU A 273 -4.86 -2.20 3.69
C LEU A 273 -6.26 -1.79 4.15
N LEU A 274 -7.21 -2.70 3.96
CA LEU A 274 -8.59 -2.59 4.39
C LEU A 274 -8.92 -3.82 5.23
N PHE A 275 -9.54 -3.63 6.40
CA PHE A 275 -9.86 -4.70 7.34
C PHE A 275 -11.36 -4.74 7.62
N HIS A 276 -11.93 -5.94 7.65
CA HIS A 276 -13.24 -6.24 8.24
C HIS A 276 -13.33 -7.75 8.49
N SER A 277 -14.26 -8.20 9.34
CA SER A 277 -14.51 -9.64 9.55
C SER A 277 -13.24 -10.49 9.80
N HIS A 278 -12.28 -9.97 10.59
CA HIS A 278 -10.97 -10.63 10.85
C HIS A 278 -10.16 -10.95 9.57
N ARG A 279 -10.30 -10.14 8.53
CA ARG A 279 -9.64 -10.26 7.22
C ARG A 279 -8.92 -8.98 6.84
N VAL A 280 -7.98 -9.10 5.90
CA VAL A 280 -7.29 -7.98 5.28
C VAL A 280 -7.41 -8.06 3.76
N PHE A 281 -7.64 -6.92 3.14
CA PHE A 281 -7.63 -6.72 1.69
C PHE A 281 -6.58 -5.69 1.33
N VAL A 282 -5.78 -6.00 0.32
CA VAL A 282 -4.72 -5.18 -0.23
C VAL A 282 -5.24 -4.50 -1.49
N VAL A 283 -5.00 -3.20 -1.61
CA VAL A 283 -5.42 -2.38 -2.74
C VAL A 283 -4.23 -1.63 -3.35
N ASP A 284 -4.42 -1.00 -4.52
CA ASP A 284 -3.41 -0.18 -5.20
C ASP A 284 -2.19 -0.96 -5.76
N PHE A 285 -2.47 -1.91 -6.67
CA PHE A 285 -1.48 -2.75 -7.36
C PHE A 285 -0.68 -2.03 -8.48
N ASP A 286 -0.75 -0.71 -8.61
CA ASP A 286 -0.01 0.05 -9.64
C ASP A 286 1.52 -0.11 -9.53
N GLY A 287 2.00 -0.40 -8.33
CA GLY A 287 3.42 -0.60 -8.05
C GLY A 287 3.89 -2.04 -8.20
N PHE A 288 2.98 -2.96 -8.56
CA PHE A 288 3.27 -4.38 -8.55
C PHE A 288 4.34 -4.72 -9.57
N CYS A 289 5.42 -5.35 -9.12
CA CYS A 289 6.63 -5.58 -9.91
C CYS A 289 7.43 -6.76 -9.37
N LEU A 290 8.44 -7.19 -10.12
CA LEU A 290 9.46 -8.09 -9.60
C LEU A 290 10.43 -7.27 -8.75
N ALA A 291 10.62 -7.64 -7.49
CA ALA A 291 11.57 -6.99 -6.59
C ALA A 291 12.15 -7.99 -5.59
N ASP A 292 13.15 -7.54 -4.83
CA ASP A 292 13.47 -8.21 -3.58
C ASP A 292 12.25 -8.13 -2.66
N SER A 293 11.78 -9.26 -2.11
CA SER A 293 10.70 -9.28 -1.11
C SER A 293 11.01 -8.38 0.10
N ALA A 294 12.30 -8.17 0.39
CA ALA A 294 12.77 -7.24 1.41
C ALA A 294 12.31 -5.79 1.17
N LEU A 295 12.03 -5.42 -0.09
CA LEU A 295 11.51 -4.09 -0.45
C LEU A 295 10.20 -3.81 0.25
N ASP A 296 9.21 -4.70 0.17
CA ASP A 296 7.88 -4.43 0.73
C ASP A 296 7.84 -4.59 2.25
N VAL A 297 8.62 -5.53 2.80
CA VAL A 297 8.83 -5.63 4.26
C VAL A 297 9.40 -4.32 4.79
N GLY A 298 10.47 -3.82 4.17
CA GLY A 298 11.09 -2.56 4.57
C GLY A 298 10.21 -1.34 4.30
N TYR A 299 9.40 -1.37 3.23
CA TYR A 299 8.43 -0.32 2.96
C TYR A 299 7.38 -0.25 4.06
N PHE A 300 6.82 -1.39 4.46
CA PHE A 300 5.82 -1.45 5.52
C PHE A 300 6.38 -0.95 6.84
N LEU A 301 7.52 -1.49 7.27
CA LEU A 301 8.17 -1.12 8.54
C LEU A 301 8.61 0.36 8.59
N ALA A 302 9.08 0.92 7.48
CA ALA A 302 9.39 2.35 7.40
C ALA A 302 8.14 3.24 7.58
N TYR A 303 7.00 2.83 7.04
CA TYR A 303 5.73 3.56 7.19
C TYR A 303 4.95 3.22 8.45
N LEU A 304 5.28 2.11 9.11
CA LEU A 304 4.71 1.73 10.41
C LEU A 304 5.26 2.62 11.53
N ARG A 305 6.50 3.13 11.40
CA ARG A 305 7.08 4.08 12.36
C ARG A 305 6.15 5.29 12.54
N PRO A 306 5.64 5.51 13.76
CA PRO A 306 4.68 6.58 13.98
C PRO A 306 5.34 7.95 13.93
N SER A 307 4.58 8.98 13.53
CA SER A 307 5.12 10.34 13.48
C SER A 307 5.62 10.85 14.83
N GLY A 308 5.05 10.34 15.94
CA GLY A 308 5.50 10.66 17.30
C GLY A 308 6.94 10.22 17.60
N LEU A 309 7.47 9.24 16.86
CA LEU A 309 8.85 8.78 16.99
C LEU A 309 9.85 9.90 16.66
N TRP A 310 9.55 10.73 15.65
CA TRP A 310 10.40 11.84 15.22
C TRP A 310 10.42 13.02 16.21
N TYR A 311 9.57 12.97 17.22
CA TYR A 311 9.49 13.95 18.31
C TYR A 311 9.78 13.30 19.67
N SER A 312 10.37 12.10 19.67
CA SER A 312 10.73 11.33 20.87
C SER A 312 9.58 11.20 21.88
N ARG A 313 8.34 11.07 21.40
CA ARG A 313 7.18 10.91 22.29
C ARG A 313 7.27 9.57 23.04
N PRO A 314 7.00 9.55 24.36
CA PRO A 314 7.01 8.31 25.15
C PRO A 314 6.13 7.21 24.54
N GLY A 315 6.54 5.96 24.69
CA GLY A 315 5.83 4.77 24.20
C GLY A 315 5.88 4.52 22.69
N MET A 316 6.30 5.49 21.87
CA MET A 316 6.32 5.33 20.40
C MET A 316 7.35 4.30 19.93
N ARG A 317 8.55 4.31 20.51
CA ARG A 317 9.60 3.32 20.21
C ARG A 317 9.16 1.91 20.60
N GLN A 318 8.70 1.75 21.84
CA GLN A 318 8.19 0.47 22.35
C GLN A 318 7.04 -0.06 21.48
N TRP A 319 6.09 0.80 21.10
CA TRP A 319 5.00 0.42 20.21
C TRP A 319 5.51 -0.05 18.84
N PHE A 320 6.44 0.69 18.24
CA PHE A 320 6.99 0.34 16.93
C PHE A 320 7.76 -0.98 16.98
N GLU A 321 8.66 -1.16 17.94
CA GLU A 321 9.47 -2.37 18.08
C GLU A 321 8.58 -3.61 18.32
N ALA A 322 7.59 -3.51 19.22
CA ALA A 322 6.65 -4.60 19.45
C ALA A 322 5.78 -4.90 18.22
N SER A 323 5.33 -3.87 17.49
CA SER A 323 4.54 -4.05 16.27
C SER A 323 5.37 -4.66 15.13
N ALA A 324 6.63 -4.24 15.00
CA ALA A 324 7.56 -4.74 14.01
C ALA A 324 7.94 -6.20 14.27
N GLU A 325 8.07 -6.59 15.54
CA GLU A 325 8.30 -7.97 15.95
C GLU A 325 7.12 -8.88 15.60
N VAL A 326 5.88 -8.49 15.93
CA VAL A 326 4.68 -9.27 15.56
C VAL A 326 4.60 -9.44 14.04
N PHE A 327 4.81 -8.36 13.28
CA PHE A 327 4.77 -8.42 11.83
C PHE A 327 5.88 -9.32 11.26
N SER A 328 7.13 -9.14 11.70
CA SER A 328 8.29 -9.85 11.15
C SER A 328 8.28 -11.33 11.49
N SER A 329 7.93 -11.68 12.75
CA SER A 329 7.79 -13.07 13.19
C SER A 329 6.65 -13.80 12.46
N THR A 330 5.50 -13.14 12.29
CA THR A 330 4.38 -13.71 11.52
C THR A 330 4.73 -13.85 10.04
N TYR A 331 5.39 -12.85 9.44
CA TYR A 331 5.80 -12.90 8.04
C TYR A 331 6.78 -14.04 7.82
N ARG A 332 7.75 -14.20 8.73
CA ARG A 332 8.70 -15.30 8.75
C ARG A 332 7.99 -16.65 8.76
N GLN A 333 7.08 -16.84 9.73
CA GLN A 333 6.34 -18.10 9.86
C GLN A 333 5.49 -18.39 8.62
N ALA A 334 4.76 -17.39 8.12
CA ALA A 334 3.92 -17.52 6.94
C ALA A 334 4.73 -17.90 5.69
N MET A 335 5.88 -17.27 5.46
CA MET A 335 6.76 -17.61 4.33
C MET A 335 7.28 -19.06 4.40
N LEU A 336 7.63 -19.53 5.59
CA LEU A 336 8.08 -20.92 5.81
C LEU A 336 6.96 -21.92 5.55
N GLU A 337 5.76 -21.68 6.09
CA GLU A 337 4.59 -22.53 5.88
C GLU A 337 4.13 -22.54 4.41
N LEU A 338 4.36 -21.44 3.69
CA LEU A 338 4.15 -21.31 2.24
C LEU A 338 5.31 -21.88 1.40
N GLY A 339 6.25 -22.61 2.01
CA GLY A 339 7.27 -23.39 1.31
C GLY A 339 8.58 -22.66 0.99
N SER A 340 8.81 -21.46 1.55
CA SER A 340 10.10 -20.78 1.41
C SER A 340 11.17 -21.39 2.32
N ALA A 341 12.39 -21.52 1.81
CA ALA A 341 13.52 -22.00 2.61
C ALA A 341 13.90 -21.00 3.70
N LEU A 342 14.31 -21.52 4.88
CA LEU A 342 14.67 -20.70 6.03
C LEU A 342 15.74 -19.64 5.71
N ALA A 343 16.82 -20.02 5.04
CA ALA A 343 17.88 -19.08 4.66
C ALA A 343 17.39 -17.94 3.76
N THR A 344 16.44 -18.22 2.85
CA THR A 344 15.82 -17.18 2.01
C THR A 344 15.00 -16.21 2.85
N VAL A 345 14.23 -16.70 3.81
CA VAL A 345 13.37 -15.88 4.67
C VAL A 345 14.22 -14.99 5.59
N GLU A 346 15.25 -15.55 6.22
CA GLU A 346 16.18 -14.75 7.04
C GLU A 346 16.88 -13.68 6.20
N GLY A 347 17.36 -14.03 5.00
CA GLY A 347 17.98 -13.06 4.10
C GLY A 347 17.04 -11.92 3.68
N ILE A 348 15.74 -12.19 3.50
CA ILE A 348 14.73 -11.15 3.24
C ILE A 348 14.62 -10.18 4.42
N LEU A 349 14.53 -10.71 5.65
CA LEU A 349 14.37 -9.91 6.87
C LEU A 349 15.65 -9.13 7.22
N GLU A 350 16.82 -9.67 6.91
CA GLU A 350 18.08 -8.94 7.05
C GLU A 350 18.17 -7.78 6.05
N ARG A 351 17.89 -8.04 4.77
CA ARG A 351 17.95 -7.00 3.73
C ARG A 351 16.83 -5.97 3.86
N SER A 352 15.70 -6.28 4.51
CA SER A 352 14.57 -5.35 4.63
C SER A 352 14.97 -4.05 5.32
N ARG A 353 15.95 -4.10 6.22
CA ARG A 353 16.53 -2.92 6.91
C ARG A 353 17.15 -1.90 5.97
N LEU A 354 17.79 -2.36 4.89
CA LEU A 354 18.31 -1.47 3.86
C LEU A 354 17.16 -0.73 3.17
N TYR A 355 16.08 -1.44 2.88
CA TYR A 355 14.88 -0.85 2.31
C TYR A 355 14.17 0.08 3.30
N GLU A 356 14.13 -0.23 4.59
CA GLU A 356 13.65 0.69 5.62
C GLU A 356 14.42 2.01 5.58
N ALA A 357 15.76 1.97 5.59
CA ALA A 357 16.62 3.14 5.49
C ALA A 357 16.36 3.95 4.20
N ALA A 358 16.24 3.26 3.05
CA ALA A 358 15.94 3.91 1.77
C ALA A 358 14.56 4.60 1.76
N LEU A 359 13.58 4.03 2.44
CA LEU A 359 12.24 4.58 2.58
C LEU A 359 12.17 5.68 3.64
N LEU A 360 13.02 5.66 4.67
CA LEU A 360 13.18 6.78 5.60
C LEU A 360 13.74 8.02 4.90
N PHE A 361 14.73 7.87 4.01
CA PHE A 361 15.16 8.96 3.12
C PHE A 361 13.99 9.52 2.30
N LYS A 362 13.12 8.65 1.75
CA LYS A 362 11.91 9.09 1.02
C LYS A 362 10.94 9.87 1.90
N ILE A 363 10.74 9.45 3.14
CA ILE A 363 9.87 10.12 4.10
C ILE A 363 10.45 11.49 4.46
N ALA A 364 11.75 11.57 4.72
CA ALA A 364 12.47 12.81 5.01
C ALA A 364 12.38 13.81 3.85
N THR A 365 12.70 13.41 2.61
CA THR A 365 12.63 14.30 1.44
C THR A 365 11.21 14.83 1.20
N ARG A 366 10.17 14.02 1.40
CA ARG A 366 8.78 14.49 1.23
C ARG A 366 8.39 15.60 2.19
N ARG A 367 9.06 15.71 3.34
CA ARG A 367 8.82 16.77 4.31
C ARG A 367 9.51 18.06 3.90
N VAL A 368 10.66 17.97 3.22
CA VAL A 368 11.34 19.14 2.63
C VAL A 368 10.42 19.88 1.65
N ASN A 369 9.62 19.12 0.90
CA ASN A 369 8.67 19.69 -0.07
C ASN A 369 7.34 20.17 0.56
N ARG A 370 7.20 20.20 1.90
CA ARG A 370 6.05 20.79 2.57
C ARG A 370 6.39 22.23 2.94
N LEU A 371 5.39 23.12 2.87
CA LEU A 371 5.50 24.54 3.28
C LEU A 371 6.12 24.73 4.68
N ASN A 372 6.04 23.70 5.53
CA ASN A 372 6.82 23.57 6.76
C ASN A 372 7.93 22.54 6.54
N SER A 373 9.12 22.99 6.12
CA SER A 373 10.33 22.16 6.01
C SER A 373 10.55 21.33 7.29
N PRO A 374 11.13 20.12 7.20
CA PRO A 374 11.34 19.28 8.36
C PRO A 374 12.20 20.06 9.34
N ARG A 375 11.76 20.12 10.59
CA ARG A 375 12.53 20.78 11.65
C ARG A 375 13.87 20.04 11.77
N PRO A 376 15.01 20.72 11.98
CA PRO A 376 16.32 20.07 12.06
C PRO A 376 16.37 18.88 13.03
N GLN A 377 15.67 18.98 14.16
CA GLN A 377 15.54 17.89 15.14
C GLN A 377 14.81 16.65 14.59
N GLU A 378 13.75 16.85 13.81
CA GLU A 378 12.99 15.76 13.19
C GLU A 378 13.88 14.98 12.20
N LEU A 379 14.66 15.72 11.40
CA LEU A 379 15.64 15.12 10.48
C LEU A 379 16.72 14.36 11.27
N SER A 380 17.23 14.91 12.37
CA SER A 380 18.21 14.23 13.21
C SER A 380 17.69 12.89 13.73
N GLU A 381 16.44 12.82 14.21
CA GLU A 381 15.83 11.56 14.66
C GLU A 381 15.64 10.56 13.49
N MET A 382 15.26 11.02 12.30
CA MET A 382 15.21 10.16 11.12
C MET A 382 16.58 9.62 10.71
N LEU A 383 17.63 10.45 10.77
CA LEU A 383 18.99 10.04 10.45
C LEU A 383 19.54 9.04 11.47
N LYS A 384 19.18 9.16 12.75
CA LYS A 384 19.48 8.16 13.77
C LYS A 384 18.80 6.82 13.44
N GLU A 385 17.53 6.83 13.07
CA GLU A 385 16.82 5.60 12.65
C GLU A 385 17.46 4.98 11.39
N ILE A 386 17.86 5.80 10.40
CA ILE A 386 18.61 5.32 9.23
C ILE A 386 19.93 4.67 9.65
N ALA A 387 20.68 5.30 10.58
CA ALA A 387 21.92 4.73 11.08
C ALA A 387 21.69 3.41 11.82
N VAL A 388 20.62 3.28 12.62
CA VAL A 388 20.24 2.04 13.30
C VAL A 388 19.94 0.92 12.29
N CYS A 389 19.19 1.21 11.22
CA CYS A 389 18.94 0.24 10.15
C CYS A 389 20.24 -0.21 9.46
N LEU A 390 21.25 0.65 9.39
CA LEU A 390 22.55 0.34 8.78
C LEU A 390 23.54 -0.33 9.74
N SER A 391 23.41 -0.13 11.06
CA SER A 391 24.35 -0.66 12.05
C SER A 391 23.97 -2.04 12.56
N ALA A 392 22.72 -2.45 12.44
CA ALA A 392 22.25 -3.69 13.02
C ALA A 392 22.91 -4.91 12.36
N GLU A 393 23.57 -5.74 13.18
CA GLU A 393 24.21 -6.99 12.76
C GLU A 393 23.18 -8.00 12.22
N PRO A 394 23.60 -8.94 11.34
CA PRO A 394 22.76 -10.03 10.87
C PRO A 394 22.20 -10.83 12.07
N GLY A 395 20.88 -11.05 12.12
CA GLY A 395 20.25 -11.95 13.10
C GLY A 395 19.50 -11.35 14.31
N ARG A 396 19.53 -10.03 14.58
CA ARG A 396 18.70 -9.41 15.64
C ARG A 396 17.67 -8.47 15.03
N ILE A 397 16.51 -8.95 14.56
CA ILE A 397 15.53 -8.16 13.78
C ILE A 397 14.97 -6.97 14.58
N TYR A 398 14.60 -7.13 15.85
CA TYR A 398 14.42 -6.03 16.83
C TYR A 398 14.67 -6.58 18.24
N GLY A 399 15.92 -6.49 18.71
CA GLY A 399 16.31 -6.95 20.05
C GLY A 399 16.14 -5.85 21.09
N TYR A 400 15.31 -6.14 22.09
CA TYR A 400 15.19 -5.42 23.37
C TYR A 400 16.58 -4.93 23.86
N LEU A 401 16.76 -3.62 24.01
CA LEU A 401 17.87 -3.10 24.83
C LEU A 401 17.53 -3.44 26.28
N PRO A 402 18.34 -4.26 27.00
CA PRO A 402 18.18 -4.35 28.44
C PRO A 402 18.45 -2.95 29.01
N ASN A 403 17.56 -2.48 29.89
CA ASN A 403 17.87 -1.36 30.77
C ASN A 403 19.19 -1.67 31.48
N HIS A 404 20.27 -0.99 31.07
CA HIS A 404 21.46 -0.92 31.89
C HIS A 404 21.30 0.25 32.86
N GLY A 405 21.10 -0.12 34.12
CA GLY A 405 21.60 0.54 35.34
C GLY A 405 21.31 2.01 35.49
#